data_AF-A0A7K3R3S5-F1
#
_entry.id   AF-A0A7K3R3S5-F1
#
_cell.length_a   1.000
_cell.length_b   1.000
_cell.length_c   1.000
_cell.angle_alpha   90.00
_cell.angle_beta   90.00
_cell.angle_gamma   90.00
#
_symmetry.space_group_name_H-M   'P 1'
#
loop_
_entity.id
_entity.type
_entity.pdbx_description
1 polymer ?
#
loop_
_entity_poly.entity_id
_entity_poly.type
_entity_poly.pdbx_seq_one_letter_code
_entity_poly.pdbx_strand_id
1 'polypeptide(L)'
;MTLRARPHLHYAPVSEGVYFNGPRTQFVISGPQLLYRVADICVPLLEAGTTEDELVTALGSERARPVVRRIVDELRARGLLLDLDALTVPEPSAEIRARYPEALAHLETECADPYAVFQRLRTTEVLLCGPADAVLPAARGLHRAGVTGLTLATPDPDAAAATASRLGMRLLPLGDTATLPDPGDLPVPPDAVLHCPGPDDGVTAEALTALLPAGAPLVPVRWDGLVAAVGPV
;
A
#
# COMPACT_ATOMS: atom_id res chain seq x y z
N MET A 1 -24.92 3.76 -5.20
CA MET A 1 -23.65 3.05 -5.26
C MET A 1 -22.68 3.84 -6.11
N THR A 2 -21.72 4.46 -5.45
CA THR A 2 -20.68 5.26 -6.09
C THR A 2 -19.48 4.37 -6.40
N LEU A 3 -19.05 4.35 -7.66
CA LEU A 3 -18.03 3.46 -8.19
C LEU A 3 -16.86 4.26 -8.71
N ARG A 4 -15.64 3.80 -8.42
CA ARG A 4 -14.42 4.34 -9.02
C ARG A 4 -13.63 3.25 -9.75
N ALA A 5 -13.09 3.55 -10.93
CA ALA A 5 -12.13 2.67 -11.58
C ALA A 5 -10.88 2.53 -10.70
N ARG A 6 -10.39 1.30 -10.51
CA ARG A 6 -9.11 1.10 -9.85
C ARG A 6 -7.96 1.65 -10.71
N PRO A 7 -6.83 2.04 -10.11
CA PRO A 7 -5.67 2.53 -10.85
C PRO A 7 -5.20 1.56 -11.94
N HIS A 8 -4.56 2.12 -12.96
CA HIS A 8 -4.01 1.38 -14.12
C HIS A 8 -5.06 0.62 -14.96
N LEU A 9 -6.34 1.01 -14.88
CA LEU A 9 -7.33 0.60 -15.85
C LEU A 9 -7.05 1.30 -17.19
N HIS A 10 -6.79 0.50 -18.22
CA HIS A 10 -6.62 0.96 -19.59
C HIS A 10 -7.64 0.29 -20.50
N TYR A 11 -8.04 0.98 -21.56
CA TYR A 11 -8.96 0.44 -22.54
C TYR A 11 -8.58 0.87 -23.96
N ALA A 12 -8.94 0.05 -24.95
CA ALA A 12 -8.67 0.33 -26.36
C ALA A 12 -9.71 -0.36 -27.26
N PRO A 13 -10.05 0.23 -28.41
CA PRO A 13 -10.89 -0.43 -29.40
C PRO A 13 -10.14 -1.59 -30.05
N VAL A 14 -10.82 -2.71 -30.27
CA VAL A 14 -10.32 -3.88 -31.02
C VAL A 14 -11.40 -4.37 -31.99
N SER A 15 -11.04 -5.25 -32.93
CA SER A 15 -11.96 -5.75 -33.95
C SER A 15 -13.22 -6.39 -33.38
N GLU A 16 -13.12 -7.02 -32.21
CA GLU A 16 -14.21 -7.76 -31.57
C GLU A 16 -15.03 -6.92 -30.58
N GLY A 17 -14.60 -5.70 -30.25
CA GLY A 17 -15.25 -4.85 -29.25
C GLY A 17 -14.26 -3.91 -28.55
N VAL A 18 -14.26 -3.92 -27.22
CA VAL A 18 -13.37 -3.07 -26.41
C VAL A 18 -12.50 -3.94 -25.52
N TYR A 19 -11.19 -3.80 -25.67
CA TYR A 19 -10.19 -4.40 -24.81
C TYR A 19 -10.02 -3.57 -23.55
N PHE A 20 -9.96 -4.24 -22.41
CA PHE A 20 -9.67 -3.68 -21.10
C PHE A 20 -8.45 -4.39 -20.51
N ASN A 21 -7.57 -3.62 -19.87
CA ASN A 21 -6.39 -4.10 -19.19
C ASN A 21 -6.33 -3.45 -17.81
N GLY A 22 -6.11 -4.26 -16.78
CA GLY A 22 -5.79 -3.82 -15.44
C GLY A 22 -4.66 -4.65 -14.83
N PRO A 23 -4.24 -4.37 -13.60
CA PRO A 23 -3.01 -4.93 -13.01
C PRO A 23 -2.92 -6.46 -13.00
N ARG A 24 -4.05 -7.17 -12.94
CA ARG A 24 -4.10 -8.64 -12.82
C ARG A 24 -4.97 -9.32 -13.87
N THR A 25 -5.56 -8.56 -14.79
CA THR A 25 -6.55 -9.10 -15.71
C THR A 25 -6.63 -8.29 -16.99
N GLN A 26 -6.89 -9.01 -18.08
CA GLN A 26 -7.13 -8.44 -19.39
C GLN A 26 -8.30 -9.17 -20.03
N PHE A 27 -9.17 -8.45 -20.72
CA PHE A 27 -10.35 -9.05 -21.33
C PHE A 27 -10.93 -8.15 -22.43
N VAL A 28 -11.78 -8.72 -23.27
CA VAL A 28 -12.52 -8.00 -24.29
C VAL A 28 -14.01 -8.08 -23.96
N ILE A 29 -14.69 -6.94 -23.94
CA ILE A 29 -16.16 -6.93 -23.99
C ILE A 29 -16.55 -6.90 -25.47
N SER A 30 -17.04 -8.04 -25.96
CA SER A 30 -17.43 -8.15 -27.36
C SER A 30 -18.69 -7.36 -27.67
N GLY A 31 -18.70 -6.66 -28.80
CA GLY A 31 -19.83 -5.83 -29.20
C GLY A 31 -19.60 -5.01 -30.47
N PRO A 32 -20.61 -4.23 -30.88
CA PRO A 32 -20.48 -3.33 -32.03
C PRO A 32 -19.43 -2.25 -31.74
N GLN A 33 -18.86 -1.64 -32.79
CA GLN A 33 -17.85 -0.57 -32.65
C GLN A 33 -18.34 0.62 -31.80
N LEU A 34 -19.65 0.85 -31.73
CA LEU A 34 -20.24 1.89 -30.89
C LEU A 34 -19.95 1.67 -29.39
N LEU A 35 -19.69 0.43 -28.96
CA LEU A 35 -19.33 0.11 -27.58
C LEU A 35 -18.08 0.87 -27.12
N TYR A 36 -17.11 1.09 -28.01
CA TYR A 36 -15.93 1.90 -27.68
C TYR A 36 -16.30 3.32 -27.28
N ARG A 37 -17.24 3.98 -27.98
CA ARG A 37 -17.70 5.33 -27.60
C ARG A 37 -18.38 5.36 -26.24
N VAL A 38 -19.09 4.29 -25.89
CA VAL A 38 -19.70 4.16 -24.57
C VAL A 38 -18.60 4.05 -23.50
N ALA A 39 -17.61 3.19 -23.71
CA ALA A 39 -16.46 3.07 -22.81
C ALA A 39 -15.67 4.39 -22.69
N ASP A 40 -15.46 5.10 -23.81
CA ASP A 40 -14.74 6.36 -23.89
C ASP A 40 -15.40 7.49 -23.08
N ILE A 41 -16.73 7.43 -22.91
CA ILE A 41 -17.49 8.34 -22.03
C ILE A 41 -17.50 7.83 -20.58
N CYS A 42 -17.72 6.53 -20.38
CA CYS A 42 -17.93 5.99 -19.04
C CYS A 42 -16.63 5.86 -18.22
N VAL A 43 -15.52 5.46 -18.82
CA VAL A 43 -14.28 5.18 -18.08
C VAL A 43 -13.71 6.45 -17.42
N PRO A 44 -13.62 7.62 -18.08
CA PRO A 44 -13.17 8.84 -17.40
C PRO A 44 -14.05 9.26 -16.22
N LEU A 45 -15.36 9.04 -16.30
CA LEU A 45 -16.27 9.30 -15.18
C LEU A 45 -16.07 8.29 -14.04
N LEU A 46 -15.84 7.02 -14.38
CA LEU A 46 -15.45 6.00 -13.40
C LEU A 46 -14.12 6.35 -12.74
N GLU A 47 -13.12 6.89 -13.44
CA GLU A 47 -11.85 7.33 -12.83
C GLU A 47 -12.06 8.42 -11.77
N ALA A 48 -13.00 9.34 -11.98
CA ALA A 48 -13.35 10.39 -11.00
C ALA A 48 -14.16 9.86 -9.80
N GLY A 49 -14.90 8.76 -9.99
CA GLY A 49 -15.90 8.29 -9.05
C GLY A 49 -17.29 8.80 -9.45
N THR A 50 -18.20 7.88 -9.77
CA THR A 50 -19.52 8.22 -10.33
C THR A 50 -20.56 7.14 -10.01
N THR A 51 -21.82 7.39 -10.30
CA THR A 51 -22.92 6.41 -10.19
C THR A 51 -23.36 5.89 -11.56
N GLU A 52 -24.01 4.73 -11.61
CA GLU A 52 -24.59 4.22 -12.87
C GLU A 52 -25.58 5.20 -13.52
N ASP A 53 -26.34 5.95 -12.72
CA ASP A 53 -27.31 6.92 -13.23
C ASP A 53 -26.62 8.13 -13.87
N GLU A 54 -25.49 8.58 -13.32
CA GLU A 54 -24.67 9.63 -13.93
C GLU A 54 -24.03 9.16 -15.24
N LEU A 55 -23.56 7.91 -15.31
CA LEU A 55 -23.07 7.32 -16.56
C LEU A 55 -24.15 7.29 -17.65
N VAL A 56 -25.37 6.87 -17.31
CA VAL A 56 -26.51 6.86 -18.24
C VAL A 56 -26.89 8.28 -18.67
N THR A 57 -26.87 9.23 -17.72
CA THR A 57 -27.14 10.64 -17.98
C THR A 57 -26.10 11.24 -18.92
N ALA A 58 -24.81 10.93 -18.75
CA ALA A 58 -23.73 11.38 -19.62
C ALA A 58 -23.86 10.88 -21.07
N LEU A 59 -24.44 9.69 -21.25
CA LEU A 59 -24.77 9.13 -22.56
C LEU A 59 -26.05 9.72 -23.19
N GLY A 60 -26.83 10.49 -22.41
CA GLY A 60 -28.01 11.22 -22.88
C GLY A 60 -29.22 10.35 -23.19
N SER A 61 -29.23 9.06 -22.83
CA SER A 61 -30.36 8.18 -23.08
C SER A 61 -30.44 7.00 -22.11
N GLU A 62 -31.62 6.81 -21.51
CA GLU A 62 -31.95 5.62 -20.71
C GLU A 62 -31.82 4.30 -21.48
N ARG A 63 -31.88 4.33 -22.82
CA ARG A 63 -31.61 3.15 -23.65
C ARG A 63 -30.17 2.64 -23.53
N ALA A 64 -29.25 3.47 -23.03
CA ALA A 64 -27.86 3.08 -22.79
C ALA A 64 -27.68 2.30 -21.46
N ARG A 65 -28.66 2.29 -20.56
CA ARG A 65 -28.55 1.63 -19.26
C ARG A 65 -28.11 0.15 -19.33
N PRO A 66 -28.63 -0.69 -20.25
CA PRO A 66 -28.17 -2.08 -20.35
C PRO A 66 -26.69 -2.21 -20.71
N VAL A 67 -26.16 -1.32 -21.57
CA VAL A 67 -24.74 -1.36 -21.96
C VAL A 67 -23.84 -0.80 -20.86
N VAL A 68 -24.27 0.25 -20.15
CA VAL A 68 -23.58 0.77 -18.95
C VAL A 68 -23.48 -0.32 -17.89
N ARG A 69 -24.59 -0.96 -17.55
CA ARG A 69 -24.62 -2.08 -16.60
C ARG A 69 -23.68 -3.19 -17.02
N ARG A 70 -23.70 -3.60 -18.30
CA ARG A 70 -22.78 -4.61 -18.80
C ARG A 70 -21.30 -4.23 -18.57
N ILE A 71 -20.90 -3.00 -18.88
CA ILE A 71 -19.52 -2.55 -18.67
C ILE A 71 -19.18 -2.57 -17.17
N VAL A 72 -20.05 -1.99 -16.34
CA VAL A 72 -19.87 -1.92 -14.89
C VAL A 72 -19.78 -3.31 -14.26
N ASP A 73 -20.67 -4.23 -14.64
CA ASP A 73 -20.70 -5.60 -14.12
C ASP A 73 -19.44 -6.38 -14.53
N GLU A 74 -18.99 -6.25 -15.78
CA GLU A 74 -17.77 -6.92 -16.26
C GLU A 74 -16.51 -6.40 -15.55
N LEU A 75 -16.43 -5.08 -15.30
CA LEU A 75 -15.34 -4.47 -14.53
C LEU A 75 -15.40 -4.90 -13.05
N ARG A 76 -16.59 -4.89 -12.44
CA ARG A 76 -16.78 -5.31 -11.04
C ARG A 76 -16.44 -6.78 -10.84
N ALA A 77 -16.91 -7.67 -11.73
CA ALA A 77 -16.65 -9.11 -11.67
C ALA A 77 -15.15 -9.45 -11.74
N ARG A 78 -14.34 -8.55 -12.32
CA ARG A 78 -12.88 -8.68 -12.42
C ARG A 78 -12.12 -7.86 -11.39
N GLY A 79 -12.82 -7.27 -10.42
CA GLY A 79 -12.22 -6.49 -9.35
C GLY A 79 -11.56 -5.20 -9.85
N LEU A 80 -12.01 -4.61 -10.96
CA LEU A 80 -11.46 -3.38 -11.53
C LEU A 80 -12.18 -2.11 -11.08
N LEU A 81 -13.18 -2.26 -10.21
CA LEU A 81 -13.89 -1.15 -9.58
C LEU A 81 -13.66 -1.17 -8.07
N LEU A 82 -13.63 0.02 -7.49
CA LEU A 82 -13.72 0.28 -6.06
C LEU A 82 -15.13 0.81 -5.77
N ASP A 83 -15.79 0.21 -4.79
CA ASP A 83 -17.07 0.71 -4.27
C ASP A 83 -16.79 1.72 -3.17
N LEU A 84 -17.06 2.99 -3.44
CA LEU A 84 -16.78 4.08 -2.51
C LEU A 84 -17.77 4.10 -1.33
N ASP A 85 -18.98 3.55 -1.52
CA ASP A 85 -20.00 3.51 -0.47
C ASP A 85 -19.70 2.37 0.54
N ALA A 86 -18.81 1.43 0.19
CA ALA A 86 -18.40 0.31 1.04
C ALA A 86 -17.16 0.62 1.91
N LEU A 87 -16.55 1.79 1.78
CA LEU A 87 -15.36 2.19 2.52
C LEU A 87 -15.68 2.46 3.99
N THR A 88 -14.86 1.94 4.92
CA THR A 88 -15.09 2.15 6.36
C THR A 88 -14.48 3.45 6.87
N VAL A 89 -13.54 4.04 6.12
CA VAL A 89 -12.92 5.33 6.42
C VAL A 89 -12.96 6.23 5.19
N PRO A 90 -13.00 7.56 5.37
CA PRO A 90 -13.02 8.48 4.25
C PRO A 90 -11.72 8.45 3.44
N GLU A 91 -11.83 8.89 2.20
CA GLU A 91 -10.69 9.10 1.32
C GLU A 91 -9.67 10.08 1.92
N PRO A 92 -8.35 9.81 1.81
CA PRO A 92 -7.33 10.74 2.27
C PRO A 92 -7.43 12.11 1.60
N SER A 93 -7.01 13.15 2.31
CA SER A 93 -6.95 14.50 1.75
C SER A 93 -6.03 14.59 0.53
N ALA A 94 -6.24 15.61 -0.31
CA ALA A 94 -5.41 15.85 -1.49
C ALA A 94 -3.90 15.98 -1.16
N GLU A 95 -3.57 16.58 -0.02
CA GLU A 95 -2.18 16.69 0.47
C GLU A 95 -1.58 15.30 0.74
N ILE A 96 -2.31 14.42 1.43
CA ILE A 96 -1.85 13.06 1.72
C ILE A 96 -1.75 12.24 0.43
N ARG A 97 -2.71 12.39 -0.49
CA ARG A 97 -2.64 11.77 -1.82
C ARG A 97 -1.41 12.19 -2.61
N ALA A 98 -1.08 13.49 -2.61
CA ALA A 98 0.09 14.01 -3.29
C ALA A 98 1.40 13.52 -2.65
N ARG A 99 1.41 13.29 -1.34
CA ARG A 99 2.58 12.79 -0.61
C ARG A 99 2.82 11.29 -0.78
N TYR A 100 1.78 10.48 -0.92
CA TYR A 100 1.87 9.01 -1.01
C TYR A 100 1.13 8.42 -2.22
N PRO A 101 1.39 8.91 -3.45
CA PRO A 101 0.60 8.52 -4.63
C PRO A 101 0.75 7.04 -4.96
N GLU A 102 1.97 6.50 -4.92
CA GLU A 102 2.26 5.10 -5.27
C GLU A 102 1.67 4.11 -4.25
N ALA A 103 1.80 4.40 -2.95
CA ALA A 103 1.27 3.54 -1.89
C ALA A 103 -0.27 3.45 -1.96
N LEU A 104 -0.93 4.59 -2.17
CA LEU A 104 -2.39 4.62 -2.32
C LEU A 104 -2.83 3.91 -3.61
N ALA A 105 -2.16 4.15 -4.74
CA ALA A 105 -2.48 3.47 -5.99
C ALA A 105 -2.35 1.93 -5.88
N HIS A 106 -1.32 1.46 -5.19
CA HIS A 106 -1.14 0.04 -4.91
C HIS A 106 -2.28 -0.51 -4.04
N LEU A 107 -2.61 0.16 -2.92
CA LEU A 107 -3.68 -0.31 -2.04
C LEU A 107 -5.06 -0.24 -2.73
N GLU A 108 -5.36 0.81 -3.48
CA GLU A 108 -6.59 0.93 -4.28
C GLU A 108 -6.70 -0.15 -5.35
N THR A 109 -5.56 -0.67 -5.84
CA THR A 109 -5.53 -1.81 -6.74
C THR A 109 -5.84 -3.11 -6.01
N GLU A 110 -5.30 -3.29 -4.81
CA GLU A 110 -5.18 -4.61 -4.15
C GLU A 110 -6.23 -4.87 -3.06
N CYS A 111 -6.72 -3.81 -2.41
CA CYS A 111 -7.55 -3.92 -1.22
C CYS A 111 -9.01 -3.55 -1.49
N ALA A 112 -9.93 -4.18 -0.76
CA ALA A 112 -11.35 -3.79 -0.77
C ALA A 112 -11.57 -2.45 -0.04
N ASP A 113 -10.85 -2.25 1.08
CA ASP A 113 -10.87 -1.00 1.86
C ASP A 113 -9.45 -0.40 1.93
N PRO A 114 -8.99 0.23 0.84
CA PRO A 114 -7.61 0.70 0.71
C PRO A 114 -7.25 1.78 1.73
N TYR A 115 -8.19 2.66 2.06
CA TYR A 115 -7.92 3.80 2.94
C TYR A 115 -7.84 3.38 4.40
N ALA A 116 -8.62 2.39 4.83
CA ALA A 116 -8.49 1.83 6.17
C ALA A 116 -7.15 1.10 6.32
N VAL A 117 -6.72 0.36 5.29
CA VAL A 117 -5.39 -0.29 5.25
C VAL A 117 -4.29 0.77 5.32
N PHE A 118 -4.40 1.84 4.53
CA PHE A 118 -3.42 2.92 4.52
C PHE A 118 -3.36 3.64 5.87
N GLN A 119 -4.50 3.94 6.49
CA GLN A 119 -4.54 4.55 7.82
C GLN A 119 -3.85 3.66 8.86
N ARG A 120 -4.12 2.35 8.86
CA ARG A 120 -3.43 1.39 9.74
C ARG A 120 -1.93 1.36 9.49
N LEU A 121 -1.50 1.31 8.23
CA LEU A 121 -0.08 1.31 7.86
C LEU A 121 0.64 2.56 8.39
N ARG A 122 -0.01 3.73 8.32
CA ARG A 122 0.55 4.99 8.81
C ARG A 122 0.78 4.98 10.32
N THR A 123 -0.14 4.37 11.07
CA THR A 123 -0.09 4.31 12.53
C THR A 123 0.65 3.09 13.07
N THR A 124 1.09 2.18 12.21
CA THR A 124 1.85 0.99 12.61
C THR A 124 3.21 1.42 13.15
N GLU A 125 3.58 0.86 14.29
CA GLU A 125 4.87 1.06 14.93
C GLU A 125 5.82 -0.07 14.52
N VAL A 126 6.85 0.24 13.75
CA VAL A 126 7.80 -0.75 13.22
C VAL A 126 9.19 -0.50 13.79
N LEU A 127 9.76 -1.55 14.39
CA LEU A 127 11.16 -1.57 14.82
C LEU A 127 12.03 -2.13 13.69
N LEU A 128 13.03 -1.37 13.26
CA LEU A 128 14.08 -1.81 12.34
C LEU A 128 15.33 -2.08 13.14
N CYS A 129 15.71 -3.34 13.29
CA CYS A 129 16.86 -3.77 14.07
C CYS A 129 17.95 -4.30 13.15
N GLY A 130 19.18 -3.77 13.26
CA GLY A 130 20.32 -4.25 12.49
C GLY A 130 21.33 -3.16 12.16
N PRO A 131 22.33 -3.46 11.32
CA PRO A 131 23.37 -2.50 10.95
C PRO A 131 22.80 -1.33 10.13
N ALA A 132 23.42 -0.15 10.28
CA ALA A 132 22.95 1.10 9.69
C ALA A 132 22.76 1.03 8.16
N ASP A 133 23.62 0.29 7.46
CA ASP A 133 23.58 0.10 6.01
C ASP A 133 22.36 -0.70 5.53
N ALA A 134 21.80 -1.58 6.37
CA ALA A 134 20.57 -2.32 6.10
C ALA A 134 19.32 -1.55 6.56
N VAL A 135 19.33 -1.00 7.79
CA VAL A 135 18.13 -0.37 8.36
C VAL A 135 17.81 0.98 7.72
N LEU A 136 18.80 1.76 7.27
CA LEU A 136 18.54 3.09 6.71
C LEU A 136 17.83 3.06 5.34
N PRO A 137 18.21 2.20 4.37
CA PRO A 137 17.43 2.00 3.15
C PRO A 137 16.01 1.50 3.44
N ALA A 138 15.85 0.54 4.36
CA ALA A 138 14.55 0.01 4.75
C ALA A 138 13.66 1.11 5.35
N ALA A 139 14.20 1.92 6.27
CA ALA A 139 13.50 3.04 6.89
C ALA A 139 13.00 4.05 5.84
N ARG A 140 13.86 4.41 4.87
CA ARG A 140 13.47 5.31 3.77
C ARG A 140 12.41 4.70 2.86
N GLY A 141 12.46 3.40 2.62
CA GLY A 141 11.46 2.67 1.85
C GLY A 141 10.10 2.66 2.54
N LEU A 142 10.07 2.24 3.80
CA LEU A 142 8.85 2.18 4.61
C LEU A 142 8.22 3.55 4.82
N HIS A 143 9.03 4.58 5.10
CA HIS A 143 8.52 5.95 5.21
C HIS A 143 7.91 6.45 3.88
N ARG A 144 8.53 6.13 2.72
CA ARG A 144 7.93 6.45 1.41
C ARG A 144 6.65 5.66 1.13
N ALA A 145 6.55 4.43 1.64
CA ALA A 145 5.34 3.61 1.56
C ALA A 145 4.22 4.08 2.52
N GLY A 146 4.52 5.01 3.44
CA GLY A 146 3.56 5.62 4.35
C GLY A 146 3.69 5.23 5.81
N VAL A 147 4.60 4.33 6.19
CA VAL A 147 4.82 3.98 7.60
C VAL A 147 5.47 5.16 8.32
N THR A 148 4.81 5.72 9.33
CA THR A 148 5.32 6.88 10.07
C THR A 148 5.82 6.56 11.47
N GLY A 149 5.33 5.47 12.09
CA GLY A 149 5.85 4.94 13.34
C GLY A 149 7.09 4.09 13.09
N LEU A 150 8.27 4.70 13.04
CA LEU A 150 9.53 3.98 12.79
C LEU A 150 10.52 4.22 13.94
N THR A 151 11.04 3.13 14.50
CA THR A 151 12.14 3.12 15.46
C THR A 151 13.33 2.39 14.83
N LEU A 152 14.51 3.00 14.85
CA LEU A 152 15.75 2.41 14.34
C LEU A 152 16.60 1.94 15.52
N ALA A 153 16.81 0.63 15.59
CA ALA A 153 17.77 -0.01 16.50
C ALA A 153 19.02 -0.41 15.72
N THR A 154 20.12 0.30 15.96
CA THR A 154 21.38 0.12 15.23
C THR A 154 22.56 0.22 16.21
N PRO A 155 23.63 -0.57 16.00
CA PRO A 155 24.87 -0.46 16.76
C PRO A 155 25.62 0.86 16.49
N ASP A 156 25.36 1.50 15.34
CA ASP A 156 25.90 2.82 15.00
C ASP A 156 24.75 3.85 14.95
N PRO A 157 24.36 4.44 16.10
CA PRO A 157 23.28 5.44 16.15
C PRO A 157 23.66 6.77 15.50
N ASP A 158 24.96 7.13 15.50
CA ASP A 158 25.44 8.38 14.91
C ASP A 158 25.28 8.37 13.39
N ALA A 159 25.56 7.23 12.73
CA ALA A 159 25.28 7.05 11.30
C ALA A 159 23.79 7.18 10.95
N ALA A 160 22.89 6.86 11.89
CA ALA A 160 21.45 6.93 11.68
C ALA A 160 20.81 8.27 12.07
N ALA A 161 21.47 9.06 12.92
CA ALA A 161 20.90 10.24 13.57
C ALA A 161 20.34 11.28 12.59
N ALA A 162 21.11 11.62 11.55
CA ALA A 162 20.68 12.60 10.55
C ALA A 162 19.44 12.15 9.78
N THR A 163 19.33 10.85 9.45
CA THR A 163 18.17 10.31 8.75
C THR A 163 16.95 10.25 9.66
N ALA A 164 17.13 9.79 10.89
CA ALA A 164 16.04 9.70 11.86
C ALA A 164 15.44 11.08 12.15
N SER A 165 16.28 12.09 12.42
CA SER A 165 15.84 13.46 12.64
C SER A 165 15.08 14.04 11.43
N ARG A 166 15.62 13.89 10.22
CA ARG A 166 14.99 14.41 8.99
C ARG A 166 13.62 13.79 8.69
N LEU A 167 13.42 12.52 9.06
CA LEU A 167 12.20 11.77 8.77
C LEU A 167 11.28 11.62 9.99
N GLY A 168 11.64 12.19 11.14
CA GLY A 168 10.85 12.08 12.38
C GLY A 168 10.82 10.68 12.99
N MET A 169 11.86 9.88 12.78
CA MET A 169 11.98 8.52 13.32
C MET A 169 12.63 8.55 14.71
N ARG A 170 12.34 7.53 15.53
CA ARG A 170 12.99 7.34 16.83
C ARG A 170 14.29 6.55 16.66
N LEU A 171 15.28 6.86 17.48
CA LEU A 171 16.52 6.09 17.58
C LEU A 171 16.52 5.32 18.89
N LEU A 172 16.93 4.06 18.80
CA LEU A 172 17.19 3.19 19.93
C LEU A 172 18.64 2.70 19.82
N PRO A 173 19.61 3.33 20.49
CA PRO A 173 21.00 2.90 20.44
C PRO A 173 21.14 1.46 20.93
N LEU A 174 21.75 0.58 20.13
CA LEU A 174 22.20 -0.72 20.61
C LEU A 174 23.61 -0.53 21.18
N GLY A 175 23.79 -0.73 22.48
CA GLY A 175 25.09 -0.55 23.15
C GLY A 175 26.07 -1.70 22.85
N ASP A 176 27.31 -1.56 23.33
CA ASP A 176 28.40 -2.56 23.16
C ASP A 176 28.05 -3.96 23.72
N THR A 177 27.17 -4.00 24.71
CA THR A 177 26.38 -5.20 25.05
C THR A 177 24.99 -4.91 24.52
N ALA A 178 24.65 -5.44 23.35
CA ALA A 178 23.43 -5.08 22.65
C ALA A 178 22.17 -5.67 23.31
N THR A 179 21.87 -5.15 24.48
CA THR A 179 20.66 -5.45 25.23
C THR A 179 19.59 -4.52 24.70
N LEU A 180 18.54 -5.10 24.11
CA LEU A 180 17.33 -4.36 23.81
C LEU A 180 16.73 -3.81 25.12
N PRO A 181 16.06 -2.65 25.09
CA PRO A 181 15.32 -2.15 26.24
C PRO A 181 14.25 -3.18 26.63
N ASP A 182 13.90 -3.20 27.92
CA ASP A 182 12.75 -3.99 28.34
C ASP A 182 11.48 -3.48 27.63
N PRO A 183 10.50 -4.36 27.32
CA PRO A 183 9.26 -3.95 26.64
C PRO A 183 8.53 -2.79 27.35
N GLY A 184 8.66 -2.70 28.68
CA GLY A 184 8.04 -1.64 29.48
C GLY A 184 8.72 -0.27 29.37
N ASP A 185 9.95 -0.22 28.85
CA ASP A 185 10.72 1.00 28.66
C ASP A 185 10.56 1.60 27.26
N LEU A 186 9.93 0.86 26.34
CA LEU A 186 9.57 1.37 25.03
C LEU A 186 8.42 2.38 25.15
N PRO A 187 8.54 3.59 24.56
CA PRO A 187 7.45 4.57 24.59
C PRO A 187 6.16 4.04 23.98
N VAL A 188 6.30 3.22 22.94
CA VAL A 188 5.21 2.48 22.27
C VAL A 188 5.77 1.12 21.85
N PRO A 189 5.09 0.00 22.17
CA PRO A 189 5.51 -1.31 21.70
C PRO A 189 5.39 -1.40 20.17
N PRO A 190 6.33 -2.05 19.47
CA PRO A 190 6.23 -2.24 18.03
C PRO A 190 5.13 -3.23 17.67
N ASP A 191 4.40 -2.94 16.60
CA ASP A 191 3.46 -3.84 15.93
C ASP A 191 4.17 -4.85 15.00
N ALA A 192 5.41 -4.56 14.60
CA ALA A 192 6.23 -5.43 13.77
C ALA A 192 7.72 -5.14 13.97
N VAL A 193 8.56 -6.16 13.78
CA VAL A 193 10.02 -6.03 13.77
C VAL A 193 10.56 -6.51 12.43
N LEU A 194 11.44 -5.73 11.80
CA LEU A 194 12.32 -6.22 10.75
C LEU A 194 13.72 -6.34 11.34
N HIS A 195 14.30 -7.54 11.28
CA HIS A 195 15.58 -7.83 11.90
C HIS A 195 16.60 -8.28 10.86
N CYS A 196 17.64 -7.47 10.66
CA CYS A 196 18.82 -7.81 9.89
C CYS A 196 19.99 -8.06 10.84
N PRO A 197 20.37 -9.32 11.13
CA PRO A 197 21.40 -9.59 12.11
C PRO A 197 22.77 -9.07 11.62
N GLY A 198 23.45 -8.34 12.49
CA GLY A 198 24.85 -7.97 12.34
C GLY A 198 25.78 -9.08 12.86
N PRO A 199 27.09 -9.02 12.52
CA PRO A 199 28.06 -10.01 12.97
C PRO A 199 28.23 -10.07 14.50
N ASP A 200 28.02 -8.95 15.20
CA ASP A 200 28.23 -8.82 16.65
C ASP A 200 27.12 -7.98 17.32
N ASP A 201 25.91 -7.99 16.75
CA ASP A 201 24.84 -7.13 17.23
C ASP A 201 24.16 -7.62 18.50
N GLY A 202 24.54 -8.77 19.07
CA GLY A 202 24.07 -9.33 20.35
C GLY A 202 22.56 -9.52 20.52
N VAL A 203 21.76 -9.20 19.50
CA VAL A 203 20.30 -9.20 19.54
C VAL A 203 19.79 -10.54 19.03
N THR A 204 19.04 -11.25 19.89
CA THR A 204 18.45 -12.53 19.52
C THR A 204 17.00 -12.37 19.04
N ALA A 205 16.54 -13.34 18.24
CA ALA A 205 15.15 -13.38 17.80
C ALA A 205 14.17 -13.50 18.97
N GLU A 206 14.55 -14.21 20.05
CA GLU A 206 13.76 -14.34 21.27
C GLU A 206 13.59 -12.99 21.97
N ALA A 207 14.66 -12.20 22.08
CA ALA A 207 14.60 -10.88 22.68
C ALA A 207 13.70 -9.92 21.89
N LEU A 208 13.78 -9.95 20.55
CA LEU A 208 12.89 -9.17 19.69
C LEU A 208 11.43 -9.64 19.75
N THR A 209 11.20 -10.95 19.84
CA THR A 209 9.85 -11.51 19.99
C THR A 209 9.22 -11.09 21.31
N ALA A 210 10.01 -10.92 22.38
CA ALA A 210 9.51 -10.44 23.67
C ALA A 210 9.03 -8.98 23.63
N LEU A 211 9.49 -8.18 22.66
CA LEU A 211 9.01 -6.80 22.44
C LEU A 211 7.67 -6.74 21.69
N LEU A 212 7.31 -7.84 21.01
CA LEU A 212 6.16 -7.89 20.10
C LEU A 212 4.89 -8.35 20.83
N PRO A 213 3.72 -7.77 20.50
CA PRO A 213 2.44 -8.35 20.87
C PRO A 213 2.29 -9.79 20.36
N ALA A 214 1.48 -10.60 21.04
CA ALA A 214 1.23 -11.97 20.61
C ALA A 214 0.66 -12.01 19.18
N GLY A 215 1.33 -12.75 18.28
CA GLY A 215 0.95 -12.89 16.88
C GLY A 215 1.46 -11.76 15.96
N ALA A 216 2.20 -10.79 16.48
CA ALA A 216 2.84 -9.77 15.67
C ALA A 216 4.07 -10.33 14.91
N PRO A 217 4.33 -9.86 13.68
CA PRO A 217 5.37 -10.42 12.83
C PRO A 217 6.78 -9.98 13.25
N LEU A 218 7.68 -10.96 13.37
CA LEU A 218 9.12 -10.78 13.32
C LEU A 218 9.61 -11.20 11.92
N VAL A 219 10.07 -10.25 11.13
CA VAL A 219 10.51 -10.46 9.75
C VAL A 219 12.04 -10.49 9.71
N PRO A 220 12.66 -11.68 9.57
CA PRO A 220 14.09 -11.77 9.39
C PRO A 220 14.49 -11.23 8.01
N VAL A 221 15.61 -10.53 7.97
CA VAL A 221 16.21 -9.97 6.76
C VAL A 221 17.67 -10.44 6.73
N ARG A 222 18.14 -10.91 5.59
CA ARG A 222 19.57 -11.16 5.38
C ARG A 222 20.06 -10.18 4.33
N TRP A 223 21.11 -9.45 4.65
CA TRP A 223 21.74 -8.46 3.78
C TRP A 223 23.22 -8.77 3.65
N ASP A 224 23.71 -8.88 2.41
CA ASP A 224 25.13 -9.11 2.11
C ASP A 224 25.82 -7.90 1.46
N GLY A 225 25.13 -6.76 1.40
CA GLY A 225 25.57 -5.55 0.69
C GLY A 225 25.07 -5.43 -0.75
N LEU A 226 24.58 -6.51 -1.35
CA LEU A 226 24.09 -6.55 -2.74
C LEU A 226 22.65 -7.08 -2.84
N VAL A 227 22.32 -8.08 -2.04
CA VAL A 227 21.05 -8.81 -2.05
C VAL A 227 20.42 -8.79 -0.67
N ALA A 228 19.13 -8.49 -0.64
CA ALA A 228 18.30 -8.65 0.54
C ALA A 228 17.39 -9.88 0.36
N ALA A 229 17.45 -10.82 1.30
CA ALA A 229 16.44 -11.85 1.47
C ALA A 229 15.55 -11.47 2.65
N VAL A 230 14.23 -11.44 2.45
CA VAL A 230 13.25 -11.02 3.46
C VAL A 230 12.28 -12.16 3.74
N GLY A 231 12.07 -12.47 5.02
CA GLY A 231 11.22 -13.57 5.48
C GLY A 231 11.99 -14.86 5.81
N PRO A 232 11.29 -15.95 6.20
CA PRO A 232 9.82 -16.08 6.25
C PRO A 232 9.19 -15.26 7.37
N VAL A 233 7.90 -14.96 7.21
CA VAL A 233 7.03 -14.33 8.23
C VAL A 233 6.07 -15.38 8.75
#